data_AF-X0UKI4-F1
#
_entry.id   AF-X0UKI4-F1
#
_cell.length_a   1.000
_cell.length_b   1.000
_cell.length_c   1.000
_cell.angle_alpha   90.00
_cell.angle_beta   90.00
_cell.angle_gamma   90.00
#
_symmetry.space_group_name_H-M   'P 1'
#
loop_
_entity.id
_entity.type
_entity.pdbx_description
1 polymer ?
#
loop_
_entity_poly.entity_id
_entity_poly.type
_entity_poly.pdbx_seq_one_letter_code
_entity_poly.pdbx_strand_id
1 'polypeptide(L)'
;MSAKRTNKLKPKSKVWIELGGEPVFGDGKARLLRCIEKTGSLTEAAEALGMSYRGLWGRLGQMERRLGVKLVTRKAGGRGGGG
;
A
#
# COMPACT_ATOMS: atom_id res chain seq x y z
N MET A 1 -18.51 39.39 27.25
CA MET A 1 -18.50 39.07 25.81
C MET A 1 -17.52 37.91 25.59
N SER A 2 -18.00 36.74 25.17
CA SER A 2 -17.16 35.54 25.01
C SER A 2 -16.77 35.37 23.53
N ALA A 3 -15.46 35.25 23.26
CA ALA A 3 -14.91 35.19 21.91
C ALA A 3 -15.38 33.93 21.15
N LYS A 4 -15.94 34.13 19.95
CA LYS A 4 -16.36 33.03 19.06
C LYS A 4 -15.13 32.19 18.67
N ARG A 5 -15.13 30.90 19.03
CA ARG A 5 -14.13 29.92 18.53
C ARG A 5 -14.30 29.80 17.01
N THR A 6 -13.38 30.37 16.23
CA THR A 6 -13.36 30.18 14.78
C THR A 6 -12.83 28.79 14.47
N ASN A 7 -13.70 27.84 14.13
CA ASN A 7 -13.30 26.52 13.69
C ASN A 7 -12.65 26.65 12.30
N LYS A 8 -11.33 26.43 12.21
CA LYS A 8 -10.59 26.53 10.94
C LYS A 8 -10.97 25.38 10.00
N LEU A 9 -11.35 25.69 8.77
CA LEU A 9 -11.58 24.70 7.71
C LEU A 9 -10.26 23.97 7.38
N LYS A 10 -10.34 22.65 7.18
CA LYS A 10 -9.19 21.80 6.79
C LYS A 10 -9.55 21.03 5.52
N PRO A 11 -9.08 21.46 4.33
CA PRO A 11 -9.34 20.74 3.09
C PRO A 11 -8.67 19.35 3.14
N LYS A 12 -9.35 18.35 2.59
CA LYS A 12 -8.82 17.00 2.40
C LYS A 12 -9.07 16.59 0.96
N SER A 13 -8.08 15.97 0.32
CA SER A 13 -8.20 15.39 -1.01
C SER A 13 -7.66 13.95 -0.99
N LYS A 14 -8.15 13.14 -1.92
CA LYS A 14 -7.60 11.82 -2.24
C LYS A 14 -7.32 11.78 -3.73
N VAL A 15 -6.17 11.23 -4.10
CA VAL A 15 -5.78 11.07 -5.50
C VAL A 15 -5.56 9.59 -5.78
N TRP A 16 -6.08 9.13 -6.91
CA TRP A 16 -5.83 7.80 -7.43
C TRP A 16 -5.65 7.86 -8.94
N ILE A 17 -4.96 6.86 -9.48
CA ILE A 17 -4.69 6.70 -10.91
C ILE A 17 -5.50 5.50 -11.38
N GLU A 18 -6.14 5.64 -12.54
CA GLU A 18 -6.90 4.58 -13.20
C GLU A 18 -6.27 4.21 -14.54
N LEU A 19 -6.48 2.97 -14.95
CA LEU A 19 -6.15 2.47 -16.28
C LEU A 19 -7.36 1.67 -16.79
N GLY A 20 -7.96 2.12 -17.89
CA GLY A 20 -9.15 1.47 -18.44
C GLY A 20 -10.37 1.48 -17.51
N GLY A 21 -10.56 2.56 -16.74
CA GLY A 21 -11.66 2.69 -15.77
C GLY A 21 -11.46 1.93 -14.46
N GLU A 22 -10.28 1.33 -14.26
CA GLU A 22 -9.96 0.54 -13.06
C GLU A 22 -8.85 1.21 -12.23
N PRO A 23 -9.01 1.38 -10.90
CA PRO A 23 -7.97 1.97 -10.06
C PRO A 23 -6.69 1.13 -10.00
N VAL A 24 -5.57 1.71 -10.45
CA VAL A 24 -4.25 1.06 -10.47
C VAL A 24 -3.31 1.56 -9.39
N PHE A 25 -3.44 2.82 -8.96
CA PHE A 25 -2.58 3.40 -7.92
C PHE A 25 -3.33 4.42 -7.05
N GLY A 26 -2.84 4.70 -5.85
CA GLY A 26 -3.44 5.63 -4.89
C GLY A 26 -2.91 5.37 -3.48
N ASP A 27 -3.36 6.15 -2.49
CA ASP A 27 -2.78 6.13 -1.13
C ASP A 27 -2.68 4.73 -0.50
N GLY A 28 -3.72 3.91 -0.64
CA GLY A 28 -3.72 2.56 -0.06
C GLY A 28 -2.68 1.65 -0.70
N LYS A 29 -2.55 1.71 -2.03
CA LYS A 29 -1.57 0.93 -2.80
C LYS A 29 -0.14 1.43 -2.55
N ALA A 30 0.03 2.75 -2.45
CA ALA A 30 1.30 3.38 -2.11
C ALA A 30 1.75 3.02 -0.68
N ARG A 31 0.81 2.97 0.29
CA ARG A 31 1.09 2.52 1.66
C ARG A 31 1.55 1.07 1.69
N LEU A 32 0.95 0.19 0.88
CA LEU A 32 1.36 -1.21 0.76
C LEU A 32 2.82 -1.31 0.27
N LEU A 33 3.16 -0.66 -0.84
CA LEU A 33 4.52 -0.70 -1.39
C LEU A 33 5.56 -0.11 -0.44
N ARG A 34 5.26 1.04 0.19
CA ARG A 34 6.14 1.63 1.22
C ARG A 34 6.34 0.72 2.42
N CYS A 35 5.34 -0.07 2.80
CA CYS A 35 5.49 -1.02 3.90
C CYS A 35 6.44 -2.15 3.51
N ILE A 36 6.30 -2.70 2.30
CA ILE A 36 7.19 -3.74 1.78
C ILE A 36 8.63 -3.23 1.67
N GLU A 37 8.81 -2.01 1.19
CA GLU A 37 10.13 -1.37 1.11
C GLU A 37 10.75 -1.21 2.50
N LYS A 38 9.98 -0.75 3.49
CA LYS A 38 10.46 -0.54 4.86
C LYS A 38 10.82 -1.83 5.58
N THR A 39 10.04 -2.90 5.41
CA THR A 39 10.30 -4.17 6.10
C THR A 39 11.30 -5.05 5.34
N GLY A 40 11.37 -4.93 4.02
CA GLY A 40 12.12 -5.87 3.16
C GLY A 40 11.52 -7.29 3.14
N SER A 41 10.41 -7.51 3.85
CA SER A 41 9.74 -8.80 4.01
C SER A 41 8.24 -8.66 3.77
N LEU A 42 7.70 -9.51 2.89
CA LEU A 42 6.26 -9.53 2.60
C LEU A 42 5.43 -10.03 3.78
N THR A 43 6.00 -10.91 4.62
CA THR A 43 5.35 -11.42 5.83
C THR A 43 5.21 -10.29 6.86
N GLU A 44 6.32 -9.63 7.19
CA GLU A 44 6.31 -8.50 8.14
C GLU A 44 5.47 -7.32 7.62
N ALA A 45 5.48 -7.06 6.31
CA ALA A 45 4.63 -6.05 5.71
C ALA A 45 3.14 -6.41 5.85
N ALA A 46 2.77 -7.69 5.72
CA ALA A 46 1.39 -8.12 5.89
C ALA A 46 0.93 -7.93 7.33
N GLU A 47 1.77 -8.32 8.30
CA GLU A 47 1.52 -8.11 9.73
C GLU A 47 1.39 -6.62 10.08
N ALA A 48 2.32 -5.78 9.62
CA ALA A 48 2.30 -4.34 9.85
C ALA A 48 1.09 -3.64 9.22
N LEU A 49 0.52 -4.22 8.16
CA LEU A 49 -0.70 -3.74 7.51
C LEU A 49 -1.98 -4.38 8.06
N GLY A 50 -1.89 -5.28 9.04
CA GLY A 50 -3.04 -6.00 9.61
C GLY A 50 -3.76 -6.89 8.59
N MET A 51 -3.02 -7.50 7.66
CA MET A 51 -3.56 -8.37 6.62
C MET A 51 -2.85 -9.73 6.62
N SER A 52 -3.51 -10.74 6.08
CA SER A 52 -2.85 -12.03 5.83
C SER A 52 -1.81 -11.88 4.72
N TYR A 53 -0.75 -12.69 4.77
CA TYR A 53 0.24 -12.79 3.70
C TYR A 53 -0.42 -13.01 2.33
N ARG A 54 -1.38 -13.94 2.25
CA ARG A 54 -2.16 -14.20 1.02
C ARG A 54 -2.93 -12.97 0.55
N GLY A 55 -3.48 -12.18 1.48
CA GLY A 55 -4.18 -10.93 1.17
C GLY A 55 -3.24 -9.86 0.58
N LEU A 56 -2.07 -9.68 1.18
CA LEU A 56 -1.02 -8.78 0.67
C LEU A 56 -0.60 -9.22 -0.74
N TRP A 57 -0.33 -10.51 -0.90
CA TRP A 57 0.09 -11.10 -2.17
C TRP A 57 -0.95 -10.93 -3.26
N GLY A 58 -2.23 -11.19 -2.95
CA GLY A 58 -3.33 -11.01 -3.90
C GLY A 58 -3.46 -9.55 -4.35
N ARG A 59 -3.32 -8.59 -3.43
CA ARG A 59 -3.33 -7.16 -3.75
C ARG A 59 -2.16 -6.76 -4.63
N LEU A 60 -0.95 -7.17 -4.27
CA LEU A 60 0.24 -6.93 -5.06
C LEU A 60 0.11 -7.53 -6.48
N GLY A 61 -0.31 -8.78 -6.59
CA GLY A 61 -0.51 -9.44 -7.88
C GLY A 61 -1.60 -8.79 -8.74
N GLN A 62 -2.67 -8.28 -8.13
CA GLN A 62 -3.68 -7.49 -8.84
C GLN A 62 -3.10 -6.19 -9.39
N MET A 63 -2.26 -5.49 -8.60
CA MET A 63 -1.60 -4.26 -9.02
C MET A 63 -0.64 -4.52 -10.19
N GLU A 64 0.22 -5.54 -10.08
CA GLU A 64 1.16 -5.92 -11.14
C GLU A 64 0.44 -6.32 -12.43
N ARG A 65 -0.65 -7.11 -12.33
CA ARG A 65 -1.44 -7.51 -13.49
C ARG A 65 -2.05 -6.31 -14.21
N ARG A 66 -2.58 -5.34 -13.45
CA ARG A 66 -3.20 -4.15 -14.03
C ARG A 66 -2.16 -3.22 -14.66
N LEU A 67 -1.00 -3.07 -14.03
CA LEU A 67 0.06 -2.18 -14.51
C LEU A 67 0.93 -2.82 -15.60
N GLY A 68 0.86 -4.14 -15.79
CA GLY A 68 1.70 -4.87 -16.75
C GLY A 68 3.17 -4.95 -16.36
N VAL A 69 3.51 -4.57 -15.12
CA VAL A 69 4.90 -4.53 -14.63
C VAL A 69 5.01 -5.13 -13.23
N LYS A 70 6.17 -5.70 -12.94
CA LYS A 70 6.51 -6.14 -11.58
C LYS A 70 6.81 -4.94 -10.70
N LEU A 71 6.17 -4.89 -9.53
CA LEU A 71 6.31 -3.79 -8.58
C LEU A 71 7.34 -4.10 -7.49
N VAL A 72 7.62 -5.38 -7.26
CA VAL A 72 8.63 -5.82 -6.31
C VAL A 72 9.52 -6.88 -6.95
N THR A 73 10.82 -6.78 -6.70
CA THR A 73 11.76 -7.85 -7.05
C THR A 73 11.98 -8.72 -5.82
N ARG A 74 11.78 -10.02 -5.96
CA ARG A 74 12.00 -10.97 -4.87
C ARG A 74 13.42 -11.46 -4.92
N LYS A 75 14.13 -11.35 -3.81
CA LYS A 75 15.31 -12.19 -3.57
C LYS A 75 14.82 -13.41 -2.80
N ALA A 76 14.91 -14.59 -3.41
CA ALA A 76 14.74 -15.83 -2.67
C ALA A 76 15.89 -15.92 -1.66
N GLY A 77 15.58 -15.85 -0.37
CA GLY A 77 16.57 -15.95 0.72
C GLY A 77 16.94 -14.61 1.37
N GLY A 78 16.28 -14.31 2.49
CA GLY A 78 16.83 -13.53 3.60
C GLY A 78 17.10 -14.47 4.78
N ARG A 79 18.04 -14.12 5.68
CA ARG A 79 18.54 -14.97 6.79
C ARG A 79 17.39 -15.72 7.50
N GLY A 80 17.21 -17.01 7.20
CA GLY A 80 16.26 -17.84 7.96
C GLY A 80 15.39 -18.82 7.18
N GLY A 81 15.45 -18.88 5.85
CA GLY A 81 14.83 -19.97 5.07
C GLY A 81 13.30 -19.88 4.99
N GLY A 82 12.77 -20.04 3.78
CA GLY A 82 11.33 -20.01 3.54
C GLY A 82 10.67 -21.35 3.85
N GLY A 83 9.63 -21.30 4.67
CA GLY A 83 8.48 -22.22 4.65
C GLY A 83 7.23 -21.42 4.36
#